data_AF-A0A7X9FQG6-F1
#
_entry.id   AF-A0A7X9FQG6-F1
#
_cell.length_a   1.000
_cell.length_b   1.000
_cell.length_c   1.000
_cell.angle_alpha   90.00
_cell.angle_beta   90.00
_cell.angle_gamma   90.00
#
_symmetry.space_group_name_H-M   'P 1'
#
loop_
_entity.id
_entity.type
_entity.pdbx_description
1 polymer ?
#
loop_
_entity_poly.entity_id
_entity_poly.type
_entity_poly.pdbx_seq_one_letter_code
_entity_poly.pdbx_strand_id
1 'polypeptide(L)'
;FLYQDNPTDWFSAFEPGSQTRTDIFNMQETGYNFGQHMSRMSNPGLRGWFFMATYTQPCTDDWASNQFLMIEIANYNRKNPDGSANPPRLWRIGSSQNGPYAVCGSDKDYFAEGFAMLDYEGKNIFVGSNWNRKDNLELYKLELPTTWYETLNGNIKYPQAPTGLTIKN
;
A
#
# COMPACT_ATOMS: atom_id res chain seq x y z
N PHE A 1 -11.22 7.58 8.91
CA PHE A 1 -11.25 7.59 7.44
C PHE A 1 -9.83 7.65 6.91
N LEU A 2 -9.54 7.01 5.78
CA LEU A 2 -8.26 7.08 5.07
C LEU A 2 -8.52 7.69 3.70
N TYR A 3 -7.70 8.63 3.27
CA TYR A 3 -7.89 9.35 2.02
C TYR A 3 -6.60 9.98 1.51
N GLN A 4 -6.62 10.31 0.22
CA GLN A 4 -5.60 11.09 -0.45
C GLN A 4 -6.06 12.56 -0.46
N ASP A 5 -5.23 13.43 0.09
CA ASP A 5 -5.44 14.87 0.15
C ASP A 5 -4.61 15.56 -0.94
N ASN A 6 -5.19 15.62 -2.14
CA ASN A 6 -4.55 16.24 -3.31
C ASN A 6 -4.12 17.70 -3.09
N PRO A 7 -4.90 18.57 -2.43
CA PRO A 7 -4.46 19.95 -2.17
C PRO A 7 -3.17 20.09 -1.37
N THR A 8 -2.81 19.08 -0.57
CA THR A 8 -1.67 19.16 0.36
C THR A 8 -0.63 18.07 0.12
N ASP A 9 -0.81 17.23 -0.91
CA ASP A 9 0.06 16.09 -1.25
C ASP A 9 0.28 15.12 -0.09
N TRP A 10 -0.77 14.79 0.67
CA TRP A 10 -0.69 13.83 1.77
C TRP A 10 -1.61 12.63 1.58
N PHE A 11 -1.13 11.45 1.94
CA PHE A 11 -2.00 10.38 2.41
C PHE A 11 -2.30 10.63 3.89
N SER A 12 -3.59 10.75 4.22
CA SER A 12 -4.02 11.16 5.55
C SER A 12 -5.07 10.21 6.13
N ALA A 13 -5.09 10.14 7.45
CA ALA A 13 -6.20 9.59 8.21
C ALA A 13 -6.93 10.68 8.98
N PHE A 14 -8.25 10.59 9.06
CA PHE A 14 -9.09 11.45 9.89
C PHE A 14 -9.91 10.62 10.87
N GLU A 15 -9.76 10.90 12.16
CA GLU A 15 -10.57 10.31 13.24
C GLU A 15 -11.73 11.26 13.58
N PRO A 16 -12.99 10.92 13.23
CA PRO A 16 -14.12 11.83 13.42
C PRO A 16 -14.43 12.10 14.88
N GLY A 17 -14.24 11.09 15.75
CA GLY A 17 -14.56 11.22 17.17
C GLY A 17 -13.70 12.28 17.86
N SER A 18 -12.43 12.40 17.48
CA SER A 18 -11.49 13.38 18.02
C SER A 18 -11.23 14.57 17.09
N GLN A 19 -11.86 14.59 15.91
CA GLN A 19 -11.58 15.54 14.82
C GLN A 19 -10.08 15.66 14.49
N THR A 20 -9.33 14.58 14.67
CA THR A 20 -7.88 14.59 14.51
C THR A 20 -7.52 14.13 13.12
N ARG A 21 -6.80 14.97 12.38
CA ARG A 21 -6.11 14.60 11.14
C ARG A 21 -4.70 14.09 11.47
N THR A 22 -4.30 13.01 10.82
CA THR A 22 -2.95 12.45 10.86
C THR A 22 -2.41 12.39 9.45
N ASP A 23 -1.36 13.17 9.17
CA ASP A 23 -0.62 13.10 7.91
C ASP A 23 0.38 11.96 7.98
N ILE A 24 0.23 10.98 7.09
CA ILE A 24 0.95 9.71 7.16
C ILE A 24 2.18 9.74 6.26
N PHE A 25 1.99 10.02 4.97
CA PHE A 25 3.07 9.95 3.99
C PHE A 25 2.87 11.05 2.96
N ASN A 26 3.93 11.73 2.57
CA ASN A 26 3.83 12.75 1.53
C ASN A 26 3.84 12.07 0.16
N MET A 27 2.95 12.48 -0.74
CA MET A 27 2.83 11.91 -2.08
C MET A 27 4.11 12.11 -2.92
N GLN A 28 4.90 13.15 -2.64
CA GLN A 28 6.22 13.34 -3.26
C GLN A 28 7.15 12.12 -3.05
N GLU A 29 7.00 11.42 -1.93
CA GLU A 29 7.83 10.25 -1.63
C GLU A 29 7.47 9.04 -2.48
N THR A 30 6.23 8.94 -2.96
CA THR A 30 5.78 7.84 -3.83
C THR A 30 5.88 8.18 -5.31
N GLY A 31 5.87 9.46 -5.66
CA GLY A 31 5.60 9.95 -7.01
C GLY A 31 4.11 10.26 -7.21
N TYR A 32 3.78 10.76 -8.39
CA TYR A 32 2.44 11.29 -8.70
C TYR A 32 1.74 10.55 -9.84
N ASN A 33 2.44 9.62 -10.49
CA ASN A 33 2.04 9.07 -11.78
C ASN A 33 1.60 7.60 -11.67
N PHE A 34 0.81 7.27 -10.65
CA PHE A 34 0.19 5.97 -10.47
C PHE A 34 -1.23 6.14 -9.93
N GLY A 35 -2.06 5.11 -10.13
CA GLY A 35 -3.35 5.00 -9.43
C GLY A 35 -3.23 4.10 -8.21
N GLN A 36 -4.18 4.25 -7.27
CA GLN A 36 -4.13 3.50 -6.01
C GLN A 36 -5.52 3.16 -5.46
N HIS A 37 -5.55 2.03 -4.76
CA HIS A 37 -6.64 1.63 -3.89
C HIS A 37 -6.12 1.48 -2.46
N MET A 38 -6.86 2.03 -1.50
CA MET A 38 -6.56 1.92 -0.07
C MET A 38 -7.64 1.12 0.62
N SER A 39 -7.23 0.13 1.41
CA SER A 39 -8.12 -0.64 2.27
C SER A 39 -7.74 -0.46 3.73
N ARG A 40 -8.75 -0.21 4.56
CA ARG A 40 -8.58 -0.17 6.01
C ARG A 40 -8.42 -1.57 6.57
N MET A 41 -7.73 -1.66 7.69
CA MET A 41 -7.68 -2.89 8.46
C MET A 41 -8.98 -3.12 9.25
N SER A 42 -9.63 -4.27 9.07
CA SER A 42 -10.85 -4.61 9.80
C SER A 42 -10.56 -5.20 11.18
N ASN A 43 -9.49 -5.98 11.29
CA ASN A 43 -9.01 -6.55 12.55
C ASN A 43 -8.64 -5.44 13.56
N PRO A 44 -9.30 -5.37 14.74
CA PRO A 44 -9.02 -4.35 15.75
C PRO A 44 -7.57 -4.29 16.22
N GLY A 45 -6.89 -5.44 16.32
CA GLY A 45 -5.49 -5.52 16.75
C GLY A 45 -4.49 -4.94 15.73
N LEU A 46 -4.95 -4.68 14.51
CA LEU A 46 -4.12 -4.22 13.39
C LEU A 46 -4.56 -2.84 12.86
N ARG A 47 -5.50 -2.14 13.51
CA ARG A 47 -6.07 -0.84 13.07
C ARG A 47 -5.05 0.29 12.89
N GLY A 48 -3.84 0.14 13.44
CA GLY A 48 -2.72 1.06 13.20
C GLY A 48 -2.10 0.93 11.80
N TRP A 49 -2.68 0.13 10.90
CA TRP A 49 -2.16 -0.12 9.56
C TRP A 49 -3.26 -0.01 8.50
N PHE A 50 -2.85 0.25 7.27
CA PHE A 50 -3.70 0.11 6.09
C PHE A 50 -2.93 -0.50 4.94
N PHE A 51 -3.68 -1.10 4.02
CA PHE A 51 -3.15 -1.68 2.80
C PHE A 51 -3.33 -0.70 1.64
N MET A 52 -2.30 -0.52 0.83
CA MET A 52 -2.37 0.24 -0.42
C MET A 52 -1.88 -0.65 -1.56
N ALA A 53 -2.70 -0.80 -2.59
CA ALA A 53 -2.30 -1.35 -3.87
C ALA A 53 -2.18 -0.21 -4.86
N THR A 54 -1.03 -0.10 -5.51
CA THR A 54 -0.78 0.88 -6.55
C THR A 54 -0.67 0.18 -7.89
N TYR A 55 -0.99 0.89 -8.96
CA TYR A 55 -0.95 0.38 -10.33
C TYR A 55 -0.40 1.45 -11.26
N THR A 56 0.44 1.01 -12.19
CA THR A 56 1.08 1.88 -13.18
C THR A 56 0.03 2.52 -14.09
N GLN A 57 0.19 3.83 -14.32
CA GLN A 57 -0.43 4.51 -15.45
C GLN A 57 0.48 4.39 -16.67
N PRO A 58 -0.05 4.42 -17.91
CA PRO A 58 0.78 4.34 -19.10
C PRO A 58 1.95 5.34 -19.06
N CYS A 59 3.16 4.83 -19.28
CA CYS A 59 4.37 5.64 -19.52
C CYS A 59 4.91 6.35 -18.27
N THR A 60 4.81 5.69 -17.12
CA THR A 60 5.31 6.17 -15.82
C THR A 60 6.21 5.12 -15.17
N ASP A 61 7.30 5.58 -14.55
CA ASP A 61 8.32 4.72 -13.91
C ASP A 61 8.51 5.08 -12.41
N ASP A 62 7.49 5.65 -11.77
CA ASP A 62 7.55 5.94 -10.34
C ASP A 62 7.75 4.65 -9.55
N TRP A 63 8.66 4.65 -8.56
CA TRP A 63 9.03 3.42 -7.83
C TRP A 63 7.84 2.77 -7.12
N ALA A 64 6.87 3.60 -6.71
CA ALA A 64 5.68 3.16 -6.03
C ALA A 64 4.64 2.58 -6.99
N SER A 65 4.89 2.54 -8.31
CA SER A 65 3.97 1.93 -9.27
C SER A 65 3.96 0.41 -9.14
N ASN A 66 2.79 -0.23 -9.30
CA ASN A 66 2.62 -1.68 -9.21
C ASN A 66 3.11 -2.30 -7.89
N GLN A 67 2.82 -1.66 -6.76
CA GLN A 67 3.27 -2.11 -5.45
C GLN A 67 2.11 -2.52 -4.54
N PHE A 68 2.38 -3.50 -3.71
CA PHE A 68 1.57 -3.83 -2.54
C PHE A 68 2.27 -3.32 -1.30
N LEU A 69 1.64 -2.36 -0.64
CA LEU A 69 2.21 -1.64 0.50
C LEU A 69 1.35 -1.86 1.73
N MET A 70 1.99 -2.15 2.86
CA MET A 70 1.40 -2.07 4.18
C MET A 70 1.99 -0.86 4.89
N ILE A 71 1.13 0.08 5.30
CA ILE A 71 1.56 1.40 5.77
C ILE A 71 0.97 1.65 7.15
N GLU A 72 1.82 2.09 8.09
CA GLU A 72 1.41 2.45 9.43
C GLU A 72 0.63 3.77 9.43
N ILE A 73 -0.47 3.83 10.16
CA ILE A 73 -1.18 5.08 10.45
C ILE A 73 -0.50 5.75 11.64
N ALA A 74 0.48 6.59 11.34
CA ALA A 74 1.17 7.44 12.31
C ALA A 74 1.47 8.80 11.69
N ASN A 75 1.74 9.82 12.52
CA ASN A 75 2.10 11.12 12.00
C ASN A 75 3.51 11.06 11.37
N TYR A 76 3.68 11.62 10.17
CA TYR A 76 4.94 11.68 9.44
C TYR A 76 6.10 12.24 10.28
N ASN A 77 5.81 13.27 11.08
CA ASN A 77 6.79 13.95 11.93
C ASN A 77 6.92 13.34 13.33
N ARG A 78 6.33 12.17 13.60
CA ARG A 78 6.41 11.49 14.90
C ARG A 78 7.87 11.33 15.34
N LYS A 79 8.11 11.59 16.63
CA LYS A 79 9.41 11.43 17.29
C LYS A 79 9.34 10.37 18.38
N ASN A 80 10.46 9.72 18.62
CA ASN A 80 10.67 8.92 19.83
C ASN A 80 10.82 9.83 21.06
N PRO A 81 10.72 9.29 22.30
CA PRO A 81 10.92 10.07 23.53
C PRO A 81 12.29 10.76 23.62
N ASP A 82 13.31 10.23 22.94
CA ASP A 82 14.66 10.80 22.84
C ASP A 82 14.79 11.90 21.76
N GLY A 83 13.69 12.27 21.09
CA GLY A 83 13.66 13.28 20.02
C GLY A 83 14.08 12.77 18.64
N SER A 84 14.50 11.52 18.50
CA SER A 84 14.85 10.93 17.21
C SER A 84 13.63 10.75 16.30
N ALA A 85 13.82 10.87 14.99
CA ALA A 85 12.73 10.72 14.02
C ALA A 85 12.19 9.28 13.99
N ASN A 86 10.87 9.13 14.08
CA ASN A 86 10.17 7.86 14.01
C ASN A 86 8.97 7.97 13.03
N PRO A 87 9.25 8.13 11.72
CA PRO A 87 8.19 8.27 10.72
C PRO A 87 7.36 6.98 10.62
N PRO A 88 6.21 7.05 9.92
CA PRO A 88 5.39 5.87 9.64
C PRO A 88 6.18 4.81 8.91
N ARG A 89 5.92 3.56 9.29
CA ARG A 89 6.58 2.41 8.69
C ARG A 89 5.86 2.01 7.42
N LEU A 90 6.64 1.69 6.39
CA LEU A 90 6.17 1.14 5.14
C LEU A 90 6.79 -0.25 4.95
N TRP A 91 5.95 -1.22 4.61
CA TRP A 91 6.38 -2.53 4.16
C TRP A 91 5.92 -2.76 2.72
N ARG A 92 6.89 -2.98 1.83
CA ARG A 92 6.66 -3.42 0.46
C ARG A 92 6.49 -4.94 0.45
N ILE A 93 5.24 -5.38 0.35
CA ILE A 93 4.85 -6.80 0.37
C ILE A 93 5.27 -7.48 -0.92
N GLY A 94 5.09 -6.79 -2.04
CA GLY A 94 5.37 -7.33 -3.36
C GLY A 94 4.95 -6.37 -4.46
N SER A 95 4.87 -6.88 -5.68
CA SER A 95 4.42 -6.14 -6.84
C SER A 95 3.19 -6.79 -7.44
N SER A 96 2.25 -5.96 -7.92
CA SER A 96 1.14 -6.46 -8.72
C SER A 96 1.59 -7.00 -10.06
N GLN A 97 2.78 -6.61 -10.54
CA GLN A 97 3.28 -6.90 -11.90
C GLN A 97 2.24 -6.60 -12.98
N ASN A 98 1.29 -5.72 -12.65
CA ASN A 98 0.32 -5.25 -13.60
C ASN A 98 1.08 -4.46 -14.64
N GLY A 99 0.65 -4.53 -15.89
CA GLY A 99 1.20 -3.59 -16.84
C GLY A 99 0.13 -3.06 -17.75
N PRO A 100 0.31 -1.81 -18.19
CA PRO A 100 -0.62 -1.16 -19.07
C PRO A 100 -0.75 -1.97 -20.37
N TYR A 101 -1.97 -2.26 -20.78
CA TYR A 101 -2.31 -2.56 -22.18
C TYR A 101 -2.46 -1.28 -23.00
N ALA A 102 -2.66 -0.14 -22.32
CA ALA A 102 -2.85 1.12 -22.96
C ALA A 102 -1.50 1.69 -23.43
N VAL A 103 -1.55 2.24 -24.63
CA VAL A 103 -0.49 3.08 -25.20
C VAL A 103 -0.54 4.44 -24.48
N CYS A 104 0.59 5.15 -24.36
CA CYS A 104 0.63 6.50 -23.76
C CYS A 104 -0.54 7.35 -24.29
N GLY A 105 -1.35 7.92 -23.39
CA GLY A 105 -2.47 8.77 -23.76
C GLY A 105 -3.76 8.05 -24.16
N SER A 106 -3.92 6.76 -23.85
CA SER A 106 -5.19 6.06 -23.97
C SER A 106 -5.76 5.65 -22.61
N ASP A 107 -7.02 5.99 -22.35
CA ASP A 107 -7.73 5.73 -21.09
C ASP A 107 -8.17 4.25 -20.93
N LYS A 108 -7.58 3.32 -21.68
CA LYS A 108 -8.12 1.96 -21.85
C LYS A 108 -7.66 0.93 -20.81
N ASP A 109 -7.07 1.37 -19.70
CA ASP A 109 -6.33 0.47 -18.80
C ASP A 109 -7.03 0.04 -17.51
N TYR A 110 -8.33 0.33 -17.36
CA TYR A 110 -9.08 -0.12 -16.18
C TYR A 110 -9.02 -1.66 -15.98
N PHE A 111 -8.88 -2.42 -17.07
CA PHE A 111 -8.71 -3.88 -17.02
C PHE A 111 -7.41 -4.31 -16.32
N ALA A 112 -6.34 -3.51 -16.44
CA ALA A 112 -5.03 -3.78 -15.85
C ALA A 112 -4.86 -3.18 -14.43
N GLU A 113 -5.83 -2.42 -13.92
CA GLU A 113 -5.76 -1.83 -12.56
C GLU A 113 -5.77 -2.88 -11.45
N GLY A 114 -6.13 -4.13 -11.76
CA GLY A 114 -5.95 -5.32 -10.92
C GLY A 114 -6.44 -5.14 -9.49
N PHE A 115 -7.70 -5.50 -9.25
CA PHE A 115 -8.31 -5.37 -7.92
C PHE A 115 -7.45 -6.05 -6.85
N ALA A 116 -7.28 -5.38 -5.71
CA ALA A 116 -6.54 -5.91 -4.58
C ALA A 116 -7.38 -5.74 -3.30
N MET A 117 -7.58 -6.84 -2.57
CA MET A 117 -8.40 -6.85 -1.36
C MET A 117 -7.67 -7.55 -0.22
N LEU A 118 -7.66 -6.91 0.94
CA LEU A 118 -7.22 -7.51 2.20
C LEU A 118 -8.41 -8.21 2.88
N ASP A 119 -8.20 -9.42 3.38
CA ASP A 119 -9.22 -10.13 4.16
C ASP A 119 -9.49 -9.48 5.53
N TYR A 120 -10.57 -9.93 6.19
CA TYR A 120 -10.97 -9.36 7.47
C TYR A 120 -9.94 -9.58 8.60
N GLU A 121 -9.16 -10.66 8.52
CA GLU A 121 -8.13 -10.96 9.52
C GLU A 121 -6.85 -10.14 9.33
N GLY A 122 -6.62 -9.58 8.14
CA GLY A 122 -5.39 -8.86 7.80
C GLY A 122 -4.21 -9.78 7.49
N LYS A 123 -4.49 -10.98 6.96
CA LYS A 123 -3.50 -12.03 6.70
C LYS A 123 -3.42 -12.45 5.24
N ASN A 124 -4.45 -12.19 4.45
CA ASN A 124 -4.48 -12.61 3.06
C ASN A 124 -4.82 -11.42 2.16
N ILE A 125 -4.05 -11.27 1.08
CA ILE A 125 -4.34 -10.29 0.03
C ILE A 125 -4.69 -11.06 -1.23
N PHE A 126 -5.87 -10.78 -1.78
CA PHE A 126 -6.35 -11.33 -3.05
C PHE A 126 -6.17 -10.28 -4.13
N VAL A 127 -5.50 -10.65 -5.21
CA VAL A 127 -5.06 -9.73 -6.26
C VAL A 127 -5.43 -10.28 -7.63
N GLY A 128 -6.16 -9.50 -8.42
CA GLY A 128 -6.22 -9.71 -9.86
C GLY A 128 -4.98 -9.14 -10.53
N SER A 129 -4.25 -9.93 -11.32
CA SER A 129 -3.08 -9.45 -12.06
C SER A 129 -2.98 -10.08 -13.45
N ASN A 130 -2.53 -9.27 -14.41
CA ASN A 130 -2.18 -9.70 -15.77
C ASN A 130 -0.68 -10.04 -15.90
N TRP A 131 -0.04 -10.40 -14.77
CA TRP A 131 1.38 -10.69 -14.55
C TRP A 131 2.26 -10.61 -15.81
N ASN A 132 3.08 -9.56 -15.90
CA ASN A 132 3.93 -9.31 -17.07
C ASN A 132 3.14 -9.06 -18.37
N ARG A 133 2.04 -8.29 -18.29
CA ARG A 133 1.29 -7.76 -19.44
C ARG A 133 0.73 -8.85 -20.36
N LYS A 134 0.31 -9.98 -19.79
CA LYS A 134 -0.27 -11.13 -20.50
C LYS A 134 -1.79 -11.00 -20.58
N ASP A 135 -2.37 -11.16 -21.77
CA ASP A 135 -3.80 -10.93 -22.08
C ASP A 135 -4.75 -11.93 -21.40
N ASN A 136 -4.66 -12.01 -20.09
CA ASN A 136 -5.41 -12.80 -19.14
C ASN A 136 -5.36 -12.07 -17.79
N LEU A 137 -6.38 -12.30 -16.96
CA LEU A 137 -6.39 -11.84 -15.58
C LEU A 137 -6.45 -13.07 -14.68
N GLU A 138 -5.44 -13.24 -13.85
CA GLU A 138 -5.36 -14.34 -12.88
C GLU A 138 -5.57 -13.81 -11.47
N LEU A 139 -6.07 -14.68 -10.59
CA LEU A 139 -6.27 -14.36 -9.19
C LEU A 139 -5.12 -14.95 -8.37
N TYR A 140 -4.34 -14.07 -7.77
CA TYR A 140 -3.27 -14.45 -6.86
C TYR A 140 -3.70 -14.24 -5.42
N LYS A 141 -3.24 -15.14 -4.55
CA LYS A 141 -3.33 -14.99 -3.10
C LYS A 141 -1.95 -14.80 -2.51
N LEU A 142 -1.74 -13.67 -1.84
CA LEU A 142 -0.58 -13.43 -1.00
C LEU A 142 -0.95 -13.76 0.45
N GLU A 143 -0.24 -14.73 1.02
CA GLU A 143 -0.40 -15.13 2.43
C GLU A 143 0.67 -14.43 3.27
N LEU A 144 0.25 -13.52 4.14
CA LEU A 144 1.12 -12.79 5.04
C LEU A 144 1.46 -13.66 6.27
N PRO A 145 2.70 -13.58 6.79
CA PRO A 145 3.05 -14.21 8.05
C PRO A 145 2.13 -13.76 9.19
N THR A 146 1.75 -14.66 10.09
CA THR A 146 0.80 -14.35 11.17
C THR A 146 1.25 -13.22 12.11
N THR A 147 2.55 -12.95 12.13
CA THR A 147 3.21 -11.94 12.97
C THR A 147 3.86 -10.82 12.14
N TRP A 148 3.43 -10.61 10.88
CA TRP A 148 4.07 -9.64 9.99
C TRP A 148 4.22 -8.26 10.62
N TYR A 149 3.22 -7.81 11.39
CA TYR A 149 3.18 -6.50 12.07
C TYR A 149 4.17 -6.40 13.24
N GLU A 150 4.55 -7.52 13.85
CA GLU A 150 5.53 -7.57 14.94
C GLU A 150 6.95 -7.37 14.41
N THR A 151 7.25 -7.92 13.22
CA THR A 151 8.51 -7.68 12.52
C THR A 151 8.69 -6.20 12.18
N LEU A 152 7.59 -5.49 11.91
CA LEU A 152 7.65 -4.04 11.66
C LEU A 152 7.78 -3.24 12.97
N ASN A 153 7.44 -3.79 14.15
CA ASN A 153 7.56 -3.13 15.47
C ASN A 153 9.01 -2.99 15.98
N GLY A 154 10.01 -3.47 15.24
CA GLY A 154 11.42 -3.19 15.52
C GLY A 154 11.88 -1.80 15.07
N ASN A 155 13.01 -1.31 15.60
CA ASN A 155 13.66 -0.03 15.25
C ASN A 155 14.22 0.03 13.80
N ILE A 156 13.64 -0.72 12.87
CA ILE A 156 14.14 -0.82 11.49
C ILE A 156 13.35 0.17 10.64
N LYS A 157 14.04 1.20 10.12
CA LYS A 157 13.45 2.23 9.22
C LYS A 157 12.82 1.66 7.96
N TYR A 158 13.28 0.48 7.52
CA TYR A 158 12.75 -0.26 6.38
C TYR A 158 12.64 -1.73 6.78
N PRO A 159 11.50 -2.16 7.33
CA PRO A 159 11.35 -3.56 7.66
C PRO A 159 11.59 -4.40 6.41
N GLN A 160 12.52 -5.35 6.52
CA GLN A 160 12.67 -6.40 5.53
C GLN A 160 11.35 -7.16 5.44
N ALA A 161 11.02 -7.71 4.27
CA ALA A 161 9.86 -8.57 4.16
C ALA A 161 9.94 -9.68 5.23
N PRO A 162 8.92 -9.86 6.09
CA PRO A 162 8.92 -10.92 7.06
C PRO A 162 9.06 -12.26 6.35
N THR A 163 9.83 -13.16 6.94
CA THR A 163 10.06 -14.49 6.39
C THR A 163 8.74 -15.26 6.33
N GLY A 164 8.49 -15.96 5.21
CA GLY A 164 7.30 -16.81 5.04
C GLY A 164 6.14 -16.23 4.21
N LEU A 165 6.32 -15.09 3.52
CA LEU A 165 5.38 -14.67 2.48
C LEU A 165 5.26 -15.76 1.42
N THR A 166 4.03 -16.21 1.17
CA THR A 166 3.74 -17.23 0.14
C THR A 166 2.79 -16.65 -0.90
N ILE A 167 3.10 -16.84 -2.19
CA ILE A 167 2.24 -16.45 -3.31
C ILE A 167 1.66 -17.74 -3.92
N LYS A 168 0.34 -17.80 -4.04
CA LYS A 168 -0.41 -18.91 -4.66
C LYS A 168 -1.25 -18.38 -5.82
N ASN A 169 -1.40 -19.21 -6.85
CA ASN A 169 -2.33 -19.05 -7.97
C ASN A 169 -3.40 -20.14 -7.82
#